data_AF-E9FY93-F1
#
_entry.id   AF-E9FY93-F1
#
_cell.length_a   1.000
_cell.length_b   1.000
_cell.length_c   1.000
_cell.angle_alpha   90.00
_cell.angle_beta   90.00
_cell.angle_gamma   90.00
#
_symmetry.space_group_name_H-M   'P 1'
#
loop_
_entity.id
_entity.type
_entity.pdbx_description
1 polymer ?
#
loop_
_entity_poly.entity_id
_entity_poly.type
_entity_poly.pdbx_seq_one_letter_code
_entity_poly.pdbx_strand_id
1 'polypeptide(L)'
;MSGFDLDQFSGLWYNNRNYYSVAQAGMDCVTTQYNNTGNVLTIKIQGKKSGSTKTLVGKGLKISDGTLTVSFFENAWMSGAENYLVLNTDYTSYAVIYSCWPFAFGTTSLAWLLTRDQIPSNNIIDTALAVFTANNIDQTKLKIVNQENC
;
A
#
# COMPACT_ATOMS: atom_id res chain seq x y z
N MET A 1 -8.98 3.94 9.68
CA MET A 1 -8.47 4.00 11.07
C MET A 1 -8.75 5.38 11.64
N SER A 2 -9.36 5.51 12.82
CA SER A 2 -9.60 6.82 13.44
C SER A 2 -8.29 7.49 13.84
N GLY A 3 -8.18 8.81 13.66
CA GLY A 3 -6.98 9.56 14.03
C GLY A 3 -5.81 9.40 13.04
N PHE A 4 -6.09 9.01 11.80
CA PHE A 4 -5.04 8.81 10.80
C PHE A 4 -4.31 10.11 10.42
N ASP A 5 -3.05 10.19 10.83
CA ASP A 5 -2.11 11.27 10.53
C ASP A 5 -1.27 10.98 9.25
N LEU A 6 -1.35 11.88 8.26
CA LEU A 6 -0.62 11.77 7.00
C LEU A 6 0.88 12.04 7.14
N ASP A 7 1.27 12.94 8.04
CA ASP A 7 2.67 13.34 8.22
C ASP A 7 3.44 12.20 8.88
N GLN A 8 2.86 11.55 9.89
CA GLN A 8 3.44 10.36 10.52
C GLN A 8 3.48 9.16 9.57
N PHE A 9 2.48 9.03 8.70
CA PHE A 9 2.43 7.97 7.70
C PHE A 9 3.42 8.18 6.55
N SER A 10 3.84 9.41 6.30
CA SER A 10 4.76 9.76 5.21
C SER A 10 6.15 9.11 5.39
N GLY A 11 6.92 9.11 4.31
CA GLY A 11 8.24 8.49 4.24
C GLY A 11 8.25 7.18 3.47
N LEU A 12 9.36 6.46 3.61
CA LEU A 12 9.61 5.21 2.91
C LEU A 12 8.93 4.04 3.62
N TRP A 13 8.35 3.16 2.83
CA TRP A 13 7.80 1.87 3.26
C TRP A 13 8.25 0.76 2.32
N TYR A 14 8.58 -0.40 2.88
CA TYR A 14 8.90 -1.62 2.16
C TYR A 14 7.64 -2.46 2.01
N ASN A 15 7.37 -2.95 0.81
CA ASN A 15 6.26 -3.86 0.58
C ASN A 15 6.70 -5.26 1.01
N ASN A 16 6.19 -5.74 2.15
CA ASN A 16 6.49 -7.07 2.63
C ASN A 16 5.61 -8.11 1.93
N ARG A 17 4.30 -7.84 1.83
CA ARG A 17 3.32 -8.70 1.16
C ARG A 17 2.24 -7.89 0.47
N ASN A 18 1.74 -8.39 -0.64
CA ASN A 18 0.57 -7.81 -1.29
C ASN A 18 -0.33 -8.86 -1.95
N TYR A 19 -1.56 -8.49 -2.24
CA TYR A 19 -2.34 -9.19 -3.25
C TYR A 19 -1.70 -9.00 -4.61
N TYR A 20 -1.87 -9.98 -5.49
CA TYR A 20 -1.39 -9.89 -6.85
C TYR A 20 -1.95 -8.64 -7.54
N SER A 21 -1.04 -7.73 -7.90
CA SER A 21 -1.34 -6.53 -8.69
C SER A 21 -0.59 -6.61 -10.00
N VAL A 22 -1.30 -6.48 -11.12
CA VAL A 22 -0.69 -6.46 -12.47
C VAL A 22 0.38 -5.38 -12.57
N ALA A 23 0.17 -4.22 -11.92
CA ALA A 23 1.12 -3.12 -11.92
C ALA A 23 2.45 -3.44 -11.21
N GLN A 24 2.42 -4.36 -10.24
CA GLN A 24 3.60 -4.78 -9.45
C GLN A 24 4.04 -6.22 -9.78
N ALA A 25 3.44 -6.84 -10.81
CA ALA A 25 3.65 -8.26 -11.11
C ALA A 25 5.11 -8.54 -11.48
N GLY A 26 5.73 -9.46 -10.73
CA GLY A 26 7.13 -9.87 -10.91
C GLY A 26 8.15 -8.80 -10.53
N MET A 27 7.78 -7.86 -9.65
CA MET A 27 8.72 -6.91 -9.07
C MET A 27 9.22 -7.40 -7.71
N ASP A 28 10.53 -7.28 -7.51
CA ASP A 28 11.20 -7.45 -6.23
C ASP A 28 11.64 -6.08 -5.67
N CYS A 29 12.10 -6.04 -4.42
CA CYS A 29 12.61 -4.83 -3.76
C CYS A 29 11.61 -3.67 -3.80
N VAL A 30 10.32 -4.01 -3.69
CA VAL A 30 9.25 -3.04 -3.91
C VAL A 30 9.17 -2.12 -2.71
N THR A 31 9.30 -0.82 -2.94
CA THR A 31 9.16 0.22 -1.94
C THR A 31 8.10 1.22 -2.39
N THR A 32 7.48 1.87 -1.41
CA THR A 32 6.56 2.97 -1.62
C THR A 32 7.01 4.16 -0.79
N GLN A 33 7.36 5.25 -1.46
CA GLN A 33 7.64 6.54 -0.82
C GLN A 33 6.39 7.40 -0.84
N TYR A 34 5.92 7.78 0.33
CA TYR A 34 4.83 8.75 0.50
C TYR A 34 5.42 10.11 0.86
N ASN A 35 5.09 11.14 0.09
CA ASN A 35 5.45 12.51 0.40
C ASN A 35 4.19 13.35 0.55
N ASN A 36 3.89 13.79 1.77
CA ASN A 36 2.77 14.69 2.01
C ASN A 36 3.13 16.12 1.60
N THR A 37 2.21 16.80 0.92
CA THR A 37 2.31 18.23 0.59
C THR A 37 0.96 18.87 0.91
N GLY A 38 0.75 19.16 2.20
CA GLY A 38 -0.52 19.65 2.74
C GLY A 38 -1.56 18.53 2.81
N ASN A 39 -2.33 18.36 1.72
CA ASN A 39 -3.42 17.37 1.59
C ASN A 39 -3.23 16.42 0.39
N VAL A 40 -2.21 16.64 -0.42
CA VAL A 40 -1.88 15.77 -1.55
C VAL A 40 -0.71 14.88 -1.15
N LEU A 41 -0.94 13.58 -1.15
CA LEU A 41 0.07 12.56 -0.91
C LEU A 41 0.65 12.12 -2.25
N THR A 42 1.91 12.47 -2.54
CA THR A 42 2.59 11.91 -3.70
C THR A 42 3.09 10.51 -3.35
N ILE A 43 2.71 9.53 -4.15
CA ILE A 43 2.99 8.11 -3.93
C ILE A 43 3.95 7.66 -5.02
N LYS A 44 5.18 7.30 -4.67
CA LYS A 44 6.16 6.78 -5.62
C LYS A 44 6.49 5.34 -5.27
N ILE A 45 6.07 4.41 -6.12
CA ILE A 45 6.38 2.98 -6.01
C ILE A 45 7.61 2.70 -6.86
N GLN A 46 8.62 2.03 -6.31
CA GLN A 46 9.80 1.57 -7.04
C GLN A 46 10.06 0.10 -6.76
N GLY A 47 10.67 -0.60 -7.71
CA GLY A 47 11.15 -1.97 -7.51
C GLY A 47 11.93 -2.47 -8.72
N LYS A 48 12.52 -3.66 -8.62
CA LYS A 48 13.32 -4.28 -9.69
C LYS A 48 12.49 -5.32 -10.43
N LYS A 49 12.53 -5.32 -11.76
CA LYS A 49 11.92 -6.35 -12.62
C LYS A 49 12.90 -6.70 -13.74
N SER A 50 13.29 -7.98 -13.80
CA SER A 50 14.26 -8.48 -14.80
C SER A 50 15.54 -7.64 -14.86
N GLY A 51 16.10 -7.27 -13.70
CA GLY A 51 17.32 -6.47 -13.57
C GLY A 51 17.15 -4.96 -13.80
N SER A 52 15.98 -4.49 -14.22
CA SER A 52 15.71 -3.06 -14.44
C SER A 52 14.85 -2.46 -13.32
N THR A 53 15.11 -1.21 -12.96
CA THR A 53 14.25 -0.48 -12.02
C THR A 53 12.96 -0.04 -12.72
N LYS A 54 11.81 -0.34 -12.12
CA LYS A 54 10.48 0.16 -12.51
C LYS A 54 10.01 1.16 -11.48
N THR A 55 9.36 2.22 -11.95
CA THR A 55 8.82 3.28 -11.10
C THR A 55 7.38 3.57 -11.53
N LEU A 56 6.48 3.68 -10.56
CA LEU A 56 5.13 4.20 -10.74
C LEU A 56 4.97 5.41 -9.82
N VAL A 57 4.34 6.46 -10.33
CA VAL A 57 4.03 7.66 -9.55
C VAL A 57 2.53 7.87 -9.58
N GLY A 58 1.96 8.12 -8.41
CA GLY A 58 0.56 8.44 -8.23
C GLY A 58 0.37 9.57 -7.24
N LYS A 59 -0.86 10.03 -7.12
CA LYS A 59 -1.28 11.04 -6.16
C LYS A 59 -2.47 10.51 -5.37
N GLY A 60 -2.45 10.77 -4.07
CA GLY A 60 -3.52 10.50 -3.13
C GLY A 60 -4.09 11.80 -2.58
N LEU A 61 -5.40 11.85 -2.36
CA LEU A 61 -6.05 12.88 -1.54
C LEU A 61 -6.71 12.20 -0.36
N LYS A 62 -6.47 12.70 0.86
CA LYS A 62 -7.20 12.24 2.05
C LYS A 62 -8.65 12.72 1.95
N ILE A 63 -9.59 11.79 2.00
CA ILE A 63 -11.03 12.07 1.99
C ILE A 63 -11.58 12.08 3.41
N SER A 64 -11.15 11.11 4.21
CA SER A 64 -11.53 10.97 5.62
C SER A 64 -10.46 10.20 6.39
N ASP A 65 -10.70 9.90 7.66
CA ASP A 65 -9.71 9.27 8.53
C ASP A 65 -9.34 7.84 8.09
N GLY A 66 -8.11 7.70 7.60
CA GLY A 66 -7.57 6.44 7.09
C GLY A 66 -8.07 6.10 5.69
N THR A 67 -8.73 7.04 5.00
CA THR A 67 -9.28 6.83 3.66
C THR A 67 -8.73 7.86 2.70
N LEU A 68 -8.14 7.37 1.61
CA LEU A 68 -7.63 8.18 0.52
C LEU A 68 -8.29 7.77 -0.80
N THR A 69 -8.33 8.72 -1.73
CA THR A 69 -8.51 8.43 -3.15
C THR A 69 -7.16 8.55 -3.84
N VAL A 70 -6.70 7.47 -4.47
CA VAL A 70 -5.38 7.33 -5.07
C VAL A 70 -5.51 7.06 -6.58
N SER A 71 -4.76 7.82 -7.38
CA SER A 71 -4.68 7.63 -8.83
C SER A 71 -3.23 7.55 -9.29
N PHE A 72 -2.94 6.59 -10.16
CA PHE A 72 -1.63 6.40 -10.82
C PHE A 72 -1.64 6.82 -12.29
N PHE A 73 -2.74 7.41 -12.77
CA PHE A 73 -2.85 7.94 -14.12
C PHE A 73 -2.73 9.47 -14.07
N GLU A 74 -1.81 10.03 -14.86
CA GLU A 74 -1.70 11.48 -15.01
C GLU A 74 -3.02 12.06 -15.53
N ASN A 75 -3.48 13.15 -14.91
CA ASN A 75 -4.72 13.87 -15.23
C ASN A 75 -6.05 13.13 -14.96
N ALA A 76 -6.01 11.89 -14.47
CA ALA A 76 -7.19 11.26 -13.88
C ALA A 76 -7.32 11.71 -12.43
N TRP A 77 -7.84 12.91 -12.22
CA TRP A 77 -8.50 13.24 -10.97
C TRP A 77 -9.72 12.32 -10.90
N MET A 78 -9.54 11.11 -10.38
CA MET A 78 -10.65 10.21 -10.12
C MET A 78 -11.49 10.89 -9.04
N SER A 79 -12.46 11.65 -9.51
CA SER A 79 -13.52 12.25 -8.74
C SER A 79 -14.22 11.15 -7.95
N GLY A 80 -13.89 11.04 -6.66
CA GLY A 80 -14.80 10.55 -5.62
C GLY A 80 -14.81 9.06 -5.29
N ALA A 81 -13.95 8.22 -5.86
CA ALA A 81 -13.87 6.81 -5.44
C ALA A 81 -12.81 6.62 -4.34
N GLU A 82 -13.28 6.37 -3.11
CA GLU A 82 -12.45 5.86 -2.02
C GLU A 82 -11.89 4.50 -2.43
N ASN A 83 -10.59 4.43 -2.66
CA ASN A 83 -9.94 3.21 -3.18
C ASN A 83 -8.64 2.93 -2.45
N TYR A 84 -8.43 3.51 -1.26
CA TYR A 84 -7.22 3.30 -0.49
C TYR A 84 -7.49 3.48 1.00
N LEU A 85 -7.72 2.36 1.68
CA LEU A 85 -8.10 2.29 3.09
C LEU A 85 -6.89 1.84 3.91
N VAL A 86 -6.36 2.72 4.75
CA VAL A 86 -5.42 2.37 5.80
C VAL A 86 -6.24 1.79 6.97
N LEU A 87 -6.24 0.45 7.02
CA LEU A 87 -6.99 -0.31 8.02
C LEU A 87 -6.37 -0.13 9.41
N ASN A 88 -5.04 -0.24 9.48
CA ASN A 88 -4.29 0.00 10.71
C ASN A 88 -2.82 0.29 10.40
N THR A 89 -2.17 1.08 11.24
CA THR A 89 -0.73 1.34 11.23
C THR A 89 -0.31 1.85 12.60
N ASP A 90 0.90 1.52 13.01
CA ASP A 90 1.57 2.13 14.16
C ASP A 90 2.54 3.24 13.74
N TYR A 91 2.49 3.64 12.46
CA TYR A 91 3.32 4.64 11.76
C TYR A 91 4.81 4.32 11.65
N THR A 92 5.32 3.48 12.54
CA THR A 92 6.76 3.33 12.83
C THR A 92 7.28 1.94 12.52
N SER A 93 6.42 0.94 12.34
CA SER A 93 6.85 -0.42 12.01
C SER A 93 6.03 -1.08 10.91
N TYR A 94 4.69 -0.93 10.91
CA TYR A 94 3.82 -1.55 9.90
C TYR A 94 2.67 -0.66 9.44
N ALA A 95 2.15 -0.96 8.26
CA ALA A 95 0.88 -0.46 7.78
C ALA A 95 0.14 -1.53 6.99
N VAL A 96 -1.17 -1.61 7.21
CA VAL A 96 -2.06 -2.55 6.54
C VAL A 96 -3.08 -1.77 5.75
N ILE A 97 -3.09 -2.03 4.46
CA ILE A 97 -3.82 -1.22 3.48
C ILE A 97 -4.69 -2.14 2.66
N TYR A 98 -5.91 -1.70 2.40
CA TYR A 98 -6.86 -2.40 1.55
C TYR A 98 -7.47 -1.45 0.54
N SER A 99 -7.71 -1.96 -0.66
CA SER A 99 -8.41 -1.26 -1.71
C SER A 99 -9.40 -2.22 -2.33
N CYS A 100 -10.63 -1.78 -2.52
CA CYS A 100 -11.65 -2.55 -3.19
C CYS A 100 -12.49 -1.62 -4.05
N TRP A 101 -12.71 -1.99 -5.31
CA TRP A 101 -13.58 -1.24 -6.20
C TRP A 101 -14.41 -2.18 -7.08
N PRO A 102 -15.64 -1.79 -7.41
CA PRO A 102 -16.46 -2.53 -8.35
C PRO A 102 -15.89 -2.44 -9.77
N PHE A 103 -16.03 -3.51 -10.54
CA PHE A 103 -15.84 -3.52 -12.00
C PHE A 103 -17.00 -4.28 -12.65
N ALA A 104 -17.14 -4.18 -13.98
CA ALA A 104 -18.36 -4.57 -14.72
C ALA A 104 -18.99 -5.93 -14.36
N PHE A 105 -18.20 -6.92 -13.91
CA PHE A 105 -18.69 -8.26 -13.58
C PHE A 105 -18.20 -8.78 -12.22
N GLY A 106 -17.81 -7.89 -11.29
CA GLY A 106 -17.36 -8.30 -9.96
C GLY A 106 -16.72 -7.18 -9.15
N THR A 107 -15.95 -7.55 -8.13
CA THR A 107 -15.14 -6.64 -7.32
C THR A 107 -13.67 -6.99 -7.47
N THR A 108 -12.84 -5.99 -7.71
CA THR A 108 -11.38 -6.14 -7.67
C THR A 108 -10.93 -5.63 -6.32
N SER A 109 -10.05 -6.40 -5.67
CA SER A 109 -9.44 -5.99 -4.41
C SER A 109 -7.92 -6.13 -4.46
N LEU A 110 -7.26 -5.19 -3.80
CA LEU A 110 -5.84 -5.19 -3.54
C LEU A 110 -5.61 -5.01 -2.05
N ALA A 111 -4.54 -5.59 -1.55
CA ALA A 111 -4.13 -5.48 -0.16
C ALA A 111 -2.62 -5.35 -0.11
N TRP A 112 -2.11 -4.58 0.85
CA TRP A 112 -0.69 -4.41 1.08
C TRP A 112 -0.38 -4.46 2.57
N LEU A 113 0.63 -5.24 2.92
CA LEU A 113 1.34 -5.21 4.18
C LEU A 113 2.65 -4.49 3.93
N LEU A 114 2.76 -3.28 4.47
CA LEU A 114 3.96 -2.47 4.38
C LEU A 114 4.70 -2.47 5.71
N THR A 115 6.02 -2.37 5.66
CA THR A 115 6.88 -2.27 6.86
C THR A 115 7.87 -1.12 6.73
N ARG A 116 8.29 -0.55 7.86
CA ARG A 116 9.36 0.47 7.88
C ARG A 116 10.74 -0.14 7.70
N ASP A 117 10.95 -1.34 8.22
CA ASP A 117 12.17 -2.11 7.99
C ASP A 117 12.02 -2.99 6.76
N GLN A 118 13.11 -3.12 5.99
CA GLN A 118 13.18 -3.98 4.81
C GLN A 118 12.99 -5.46 5.17
N ILE A 119 13.62 -5.88 6.27
CA ILE A 119 13.50 -7.21 6.87
C ILE A 119 12.96 -7.05 8.30
N PRO A 120 11.63 -6.96 8.47
CA PRO A 120 11.01 -6.75 9.78
C PRO A 120 11.03 -8.04 10.62
N SER A 121 10.84 -7.91 11.94
CA SER A 121 10.69 -9.09 12.81
C SER A 121 9.36 -9.82 12.57
N ASN A 122 9.32 -11.12 12.89
CA ASN A 122 8.10 -11.92 12.77
C ASN A 122 6.94 -11.36 13.59
N ASN A 123 7.20 -10.77 14.77
CA ASN A 123 6.15 -10.18 15.59
C ASN A 123 5.43 -9.01 14.89
N ILE A 124 6.17 -8.16 14.15
CA ILE A 124 5.59 -7.07 13.36
C ILE A 124 4.74 -7.63 12.23
N ILE A 125 5.23 -8.67 11.56
CA ILE A 125 4.51 -9.37 10.50
C ILE A 125 3.20 -9.97 11.03
N ASP A 126 3.25 -10.69 12.16
CA ASP A 126 2.09 -11.35 12.76
C ASP A 126 1.04 -10.34 13.22
N THR A 127 1.48 -9.21 13.80
CA THR A 127 0.61 -8.09 14.18
C THR A 127 -0.13 -7.54 12.96
N ALA A 128 0.59 -7.28 11.88
CA ALA A 128 -0.01 -6.76 10.65
C ALA A 128 -0.92 -7.79 9.96
N LEU A 129 -0.58 -9.08 9.98
CA LEU A 129 -1.46 -10.14 9.49
C LEU A 129 -2.77 -10.23 10.29
N ALA A 130 -2.73 -10.07 11.62
CA ALA A 130 -3.92 -10.09 12.46
C ALA A 130 -4.95 -9.02 12.06
N VAL A 131 -4.49 -7.86 11.54
CA VAL A 131 -5.37 -6.81 11.01
C VAL A 131 -6.16 -7.31 9.80
N PHE A 132 -5.55 -8.08 8.89
CA PHE A 132 -6.29 -8.67 7.76
C PHE A 132 -7.40 -9.62 8.26
N THR A 133 -7.09 -10.49 9.23
CA THR A 133 -8.09 -11.39 9.82
C THR A 133 -9.24 -10.61 10.45
N ALA A 134 -8.93 -9.58 11.26
CA ALA A 134 -9.94 -8.76 11.93
C ALA A 134 -10.88 -8.03 10.95
N ASN A 135 -10.42 -7.80 9.71
CA ASN A 135 -11.20 -7.16 8.65
C ASN A 135 -11.79 -8.15 7.64
N ASN A 136 -11.74 -9.48 7.91
CA ASN A 136 -12.20 -10.54 7.01
C ASN A 136 -11.54 -10.52 5.61
N ILE A 137 -10.26 -10.14 5.56
CA ILE A 137 -9.47 -10.08 4.33
C ILE A 137 -8.66 -11.37 4.20
N ASP A 138 -8.88 -12.08 3.10
CA ASP A 138 -8.30 -13.40 2.81
C ASP A 138 -6.76 -13.38 2.63
N GLN A 139 -6.06 -13.72 3.69
CA GLN A 139 -4.59 -13.77 3.70
C GLN A 139 -3.98 -14.78 2.71
N THR A 140 -4.72 -15.79 2.25
CA THR A 140 -4.18 -16.80 1.32
C THR A 140 -3.81 -16.21 -0.03
N LYS A 141 -4.36 -15.03 -0.36
CA LYS A 141 -4.06 -14.25 -1.56
C LYS A 141 -2.82 -13.37 -1.42
N LEU A 142 -2.29 -13.19 -0.22
CA LEU A 142 -1.05 -12.44 0.02
C LEU A 142 0.14 -13.22 -0.55
N LYS A 143 0.95 -12.52 -1.33
CA LYS A 143 2.24 -12.99 -1.83
C LYS A 143 3.35 -12.20 -1.15
N ILE A 144 4.37 -12.91 -0.69
CA ILE A 144 5.59 -12.31 -0.16
C ILE A 144 6.32 -11.66 -1.32
N VAL A 145 6.73 -10.42 -1.12
CA VAL A 145 7.60 -9.70 -2.04
C VAL A 145 9.04 -9.93 -1.59
N ASN A 146 9.92 -10.30 -2.50
CA ASN A 146 11.33 -10.48 -2.18
C ASN A 146 11.95 -9.11 -1.84
N GLN A 147 12.49 -8.98 -0.63
CA GLN A 147 13.22 -7.80 -0.15
C GLN A 147 14.68 -8.11 0.14
N GLU A 148 15.18 -9.28 -0.24
CA GLU A 148 16.58 -9.68 -0.07
C GLU A 148 17.41 -9.30 -1.31
N ASN A 149 18.69 -8.95 -1.09
CA ASN A 149 19.63 -8.60 -2.16
C ASN A 149 19.17 -7.45 -3.08
N CYS A 150 18.50 -6.47 -2.48
CA CYS A 150 18.23 -5.17 -3.06
C CYS A 150 19.49 -4.30 -3.00
#